data_AF-A0A9C9G8T1-F1
#
_entry.id   AF-A0A9C9G8T1-F1
#
_cell.length_a   1.000
_cell.length_b   1.000
_cell.length_c   1.000
_cell.angle_alpha   90.00
_cell.angle_beta   90.00
_cell.angle_gamma   90.00
#
_symmetry.space_group_name_H-M   'P 1'
#
loop_
_entity.id
_entity.type
_entity.pdbx_description
1 polymer ?
#
loop_
_entity_poly.entity_id
_entity_poly.type
_entity_poly.pdbx_seq_one_letter_code
_entity_poly.pdbx_strand_id
1 'polypeptide(L)'
;EEFTQADESTTRDYGGTGLGLAISRRFCKLLGGDLRVHSAVGKGSTFTIRVPVSLPGEKVRVAPTATLGEAELGSIREAGPGARVLVIDDDPEACEIIERYLTKDGYSVVTATNGEQGLRLAHELQPTAITLDVMMPEMDGWSVLRALKADPVLHTIPVIMLSMIDDRTRGYSLGAVEYLTKPVDRDMLHKILSRYSAAEETSTVLLVEDDLDTRQVMARNLKKAGWEVVEAGNGQEALACMASQLPQLILLDLMMPVMDGFSFLAAMRAKPEWQHVPVIVVTAKDLTDNDRNKLAGMVEEVIEKRAYTREQLLEHVRDAVAACNIDHAGINKAEKDNE
;
A
#
# COMPACT_ATOMS: atom_id res chain seq x y z
N GLU A 1 -10.33 -46.09 -7.39
CA GLU A 1 -9.39 -46.30 -8.50
C GLU A 1 -8.34 -45.21 -8.48
N GLU A 2 -7.07 -45.62 -8.50
CA GLU A 2 -5.94 -44.72 -8.70
C GLU A 2 -5.86 -44.34 -10.17
N PHE A 3 -5.39 -43.13 -10.46
CA PHE A 3 -5.22 -42.67 -11.83
C PHE A 3 -3.98 -43.36 -12.41
N THR A 4 -4.18 -44.17 -13.45
CA THR A 4 -3.11 -44.88 -14.13
C THR A 4 -2.77 -44.18 -15.43
N GLN A 5 -1.48 -44.15 -15.77
CA GLN A 5 -1.04 -43.71 -17.08
C GLN A 5 -1.51 -44.74 -18.12
N ALA A 6 -2.02 -44.27 -19.26
CA ALA A 6 -2.55 -45.15 -20.31
C ALA A 6 -1.47 -45.91 -21.10
N ASP A 7 -0.20 -45.54 -20.94
CA ASP A 7 0.92 -46.12 -21.66
C ASP A 7 2.14 -46.22 -20.73
N GLU A 8 2.58 -47.46 -20.47
CA GLU A 8 3.81 -47.78 -19.70
C GLU A 8 5.05 -47.82 -20.61
N SER A 9 4.91 -47.60 -21.93
CA SER A 9 6.05 -47.57 -22.83
C SER A 9 6.89 -46.31 -22.61
N THR A 10 8.14 -46.52 -22.21
CA THR A 10 9.15 -45.52 -21.87
C THR A 10 9.65 -44.76 -23.09
N THR A 11 8.80 -43.93 -23.70
CA THR A 11 9.18 -43.11 -24.86
C THR A 11 8.61 -41.70 -24.78
N ARG A 12 9.24 -40.87 -23.93
CA ARG A 12 9.54 -39.43 -24.11
C ARG A 12 10.34 -38.91 -22.91
N ASP A 13 11.27 -38.00 -23.15
CA ASP A 13 12.42 -37.57 -22.31
C ASP A 13 12.16 -37.01 -20.89
N TYR A 14 10.95 -37.14 -20.33
CA TYR A 14 10.63 -36.74 -18.96
C TYR A 14 9.59 -37.70 -18.35
N GLY A 15 10.02 -38.90 -17.98
CA GLY A 15 9.19 -39.89 -17.29
C GLY A 15 8.91 -39.47 -15.84
N GLY A 16 7.80 -38.77 -15.62
CA GLY A 16 7.29 -38.46 -14.27
C GLY A 16 6.79 -39.72 -13.57
N THR A 17 6.86 -39.74 -12.24
CA THR A 17 6.52 -40.92 -11.39
C THR A 17 5.04 -41.34 -11.42
N GLY A 18 4.19 -40.67 -12.21
CA GLY A 18 2.73 -40.89 -12.21
C GLY A 18 2.02 -40.48 -10.90
N LEU A 19 2.77 -40.10 -9.86
CA LEU A 19 2.25 -39.85 -8.52
C LEU A 19 1.54 -38.50 -8.38
N GLY A 20 1.78 -37.55 -9.28
CA GLY A 20 1.28 -36.17 -9.18
C GLY A 20 -0.23 -36.09 -9.00
N LEU A 21 -1.01 -36.82 -9.81
CA LEU A 21 -2.47 -36.80 -9.69
C LEU A 21 -2.98 -37.50 -8.43
N ALA A 22 -2.28 -38.56 -7.99
CA ALA A 22 -2.62 -39.28 -6.77
C ALA A 22 -2.39 -38.39 -5.53
N ILE A 23 -1.27 -37.67 -5.50
CA ILE A 23 -0.93 -36.70 -4.45
C ILE A 23 -1.95 -35.54 -4.46
N SER A 24 -2.20 -34.93 -5.61
CA SER A 24 -3.17 -33.82 -5.73
C SER A 24 -4.58 -34.24 -5.34
N ARG A 25 -5.02 -35.45 -5.70
CA ARG A 25 -6.31 -35.99 -5.25
C ARG A 25 -6.35 -36.20 -3.74
N ARG A 26 -5.25 -36.66 -3.13
CA ARG A 26 -5.15 -36.85 -1.68
C ARG A 26 -5.26 -35.51 -0.94
N PHE A 27 -4.61 -34.46 -1.42
CA PHE A 27 -4.77 -33.11 -0.87
C PHE A 27 -6.19 -32.58 -1.01
N CYS A 28 -6.82 -32.74 -2.19
CA CYS A 28 -8.22 -32.35 -2.38
C CYS A 28 -9.15 -33.06 -1.38
N LYS A 29 -8.93 -34.36 -1.14
CA LYS A 29 -9.69 -35.12 -0.15
C LYS A 29 -9.45 -34.66 1.29
N LEU A 30 -8.22 -34.28 1.64
CA LEU A 30 -7.91 -33.71 2.95
C LEU A 30 -8.65 -32.38 3.17
N LEU A 31 -8.80 -31.59 2.11
CA LEU A 31 -9.59 -30.36 2.12
C LEU A 31 -11.11 -30.60 2.03
N GLY A 32 -11.59 -31.84 2.18
CA GLY A 32 -13.03 -32.17 2.09
C GLY A 32 -13.61 -32.13 0.67
N GLY A 33 -12.75 -32.09 -0.34
CA GLY A 33 -13.07 -32.05 -1.76
C GLY A 33 -12.72 -33.33 -2.54
N ASP A 34 -12.72 -33.24 -3.87
CA ASP A 34 -12.27 -34.30 -4.79
C ASP A 34 -11.67 -33.71 -6.08
N LEU A 35 -10.84 -34.51 -6.75
CA LEU A 35 -10.26 -34.20 -8.05
C LEU A 35 -10.66 -35.30 -9.04
N ARG A 36 -11.22 -34.91 -10.18
CA ARG A 36 -11.61 -35.78 -11.29
C ARG A 36 -10.86 -35.41 -12.56
N VAL A 37 -10.63 -36.39 -13.42
CA VAL A 37 -10.09 -36.17 -14.77
C VAL A 37 -11.01 -36.82 -15.79
N HIS A 38 -11.24 -36.13 -16.90
CA HIS A 38 -11.83 -36.68 -18.10
C HIS A 38 -10.83 -36.48 -19.24
N SER A 39 -10.44 -37.55 -19.92
CA SER A 39 -9.46 -37.48 -21.01
C SER A 39 -9.89 -38.37 -22.16
N ALA A 40 -9.65 -37.91 -23.39
CA ALA A 40 -9.81 -38.69 -24.60
C ALA A 40 -8.60 -38.46 -25.52
N VAL A 41 -8.05 -39.56 -26.05
CA VAL A 41 -6.88 -39.53 -26.94
C VAL A 41 -7.16 -38.61 -28.13
N GLY A 42 -6.25 -37.67 -28.37
CA GLY A 42 -6.37 -36.68 -29.44
C GLY A 42 -7.38 -35.55 -29.20
N LYS A 43 -8.10 -35.53 -28.07
CA LYS A 43 -9.05 -34.47 -27.69
C LYS A 43 -8.63 -33.65 -26.47
N GLY A 44 -7.59 -34.08 -25.77
CA GLY A 44 -7.08 -33.41 -24.56
C GLY A 44 -7.66 -33.97 -23.27
N SER A 45 -7.33 -33.30 -22.16
CA SER A 45 -7.69 -33.71 -20.79
C SER A 45 -8.28 -32.54 -20.03
N THR A 46 -9.38 -32.77 -19.33
CA THR A 46 -10.02 -31.82 -18.41
C THR A 46 -9.88 -32.33 -16.98
N PHE A 47 -9.30 -31.51 -16.12
CA PHE A 47 -9.20 -31.77 -14.68
C PHE A 47 -10.22 -30.90 -13.94
N THR A 48 -10.99 -31.49 -13.02
CA THR A 48 -12.00 -30.78 -12.25
C THR A 48 -11.75 -31.00 -10.77
N ILE A 49 -11.48 -29.91 -10.06
CA ILE A 49 -11.34 -29.90 -8.60
C ILE A 49 -12.63 -29.32 -8.00
N ARG A 50 -13.15 -29.98 -6.97
CA ARG A 50 -14.25 -29.47 -6.14
C ARG A 50 -13.80 -29.49 -4.70
N VAL A 51 -13.75 -28.35 -4.04
CA VAL A 51 -13.45 -28.22 -2.62
C VAL A 51 -14.56 -27.41 -1.93
N PRO A 52 -14.90 -27.73 -0.67
CA PRO A 52 -15.88 -26.98 0.09
C PRO A 52 -15.35 -25.59 0.44
N VAL A 53 -16.23 -24.58 0.41
CA VAL A 53 -15.90 -23.19 0.77
C VAL A 53 -15.60 -23.05 2.27
N SER A 54 -15.96 -24.05 3.08
CA SER A 54 -15.64 -24.13 4.50
C SER A 54 -15.32 -25.58 4.89
N LEU A 55 -14.23 -25.79 5.65
CA LEU A 55 -13.71 -27.13 5.93
C LEU A 55 -14.57 -27.90 6.96
N PRO A 56 -14.77 -29.23 6.81
CA PRO A 56 -15.53 -30.02 7.77
C PRO A 56 -14.75 -30.22 9.08
N GLY A 57 -15.32 -29.81 10.21
CA GLY A 57 -14.72 -30.00 11.55
C GLY A 57 -14.12 -28.73 12.15
N GLU A 58 -13.94 -27.68 11.36
CA GLU A 58 -13.94 -26.33 11.90
C GLU A 58 -15.39 -25.98 12.24
N LYS A 59 -15.69 -25.86 13.54
CA LYS A 59 -16.67 -24.84 13.92
C LYS A 59 -16.09 -23.58 13.33
N VAL A 60 -16.72 -23.05 12.29
CA VAL A 60 -16.47 -21.69 11.84
C VAL A 60 -16.70 -20.86 13.09
N ARG A 61 -15.62 -20.55 13.82
CA ARG A 61 -15.55 -19.28 14.50
C ARG A 61 -15.61 -18.32 13.33
N VAL A 62 -16.84 -17.95 13.01
CA VAL A 62 -17.12 -16.57 12.68
C VAL A 62 -16.69 -15.87 13.97
N ALA A 63 -15.38 -15.63 14.12
CA ALA A 63 -14.94 -14.39 14.73
C ALA A 63 -15.83 -13.38 14.02
N PRO A 64 -16.70 -12.65 14.75
CA PRO A 64 -17.74 -11.86 14.14
C PRO A 64 -17.07 -11.18 12.97
N THR A 65 -17.43 -11.61 11.76
CA THR A 65 -17.26 -10.78 10.57
C THR A 65 -17.93 -9.54 11.06
N ALA A 66 -17.12 -8.55 11.47
CA ALA A 66 -17.60 -7.28 11.91
C ALA A 66 -18.56 -6.93 10.79
N THR A 67 -19.84 -7.02 11.12
CA THR A 67 -20.88 -6.85 10.15
C THR A 67 -20.76 -5.37 9.99
N LEU A 68 -19.95 -4.97 9.01
CA LEU A 68 -19.65 -3.58 8.73
C LEU A 68 -21.03 -2.95 8.71
N GLY A 69 -21.28 -2.07 9.69
CA GLY A 69 -22.61 -1.53 9.86
C GLY A 69 -23.05 -0.94 8.53
N GLU A 70 -24.35 -0.86 8.26
CA GLU A 70 -24.84 -0.11 7.09
C GLU A 70 -24.29 1.34 7.06
N ALA A 71 -23.75 1.83 8.18
CA ALA A 71 -22.96 3.06 8.29
C ALA A 71 -21.50 2.99 7.76
N GLU A 72 -20.82 1.84 7.82
CA GLU A 72 -19.46 1.62 7.26
C GLU A 72 -19.52 1.26 5.76
N LEU A 73 -20.61 0.63 5.29
CA LEU A 73 -20.92 0.61 3.85
C LEU A 73 -21.28 2.00 3.31
N GLY A 74 -21.80 2.88 4.17
CA GLY A 74 -22.11 4.29 3.85
C GLY A 74 -20.89 5.20 3.75
N SER A 75 -19.70 4.72 4.16
CA SER A 75 -18.42 5.45 4.03
C SER A 75 -17.45 4.80 3.05
N ILE A 76 -17.90 3.82 2.25
CA ILE A 76 -17.19 3.44 1.02
C ILE A 76 -17.42 4.61 0.05
N ARG A 77 -16.60 5.64 0.22
CA ARG A 77 -16.47 6.73 -0.73
C ARG A 77 -16.04 6.08 -2.03
N GLU A 78 -16.96 6.01 -2.98
CA GLU A 78 -16.66 5.67 -4.37
C GLU A 78 -15.39 6.41 -4.76
N ALA A 79 -14.39 5.71 -5.30
CA ALA A 79 -13.27 6.37 -5.95
C ALA A 79 -13.88 7.42 -6.88
N GLY A 80 -13.55 8.70 -6.68
CA GLY A 80 -14.18 9.80 -7.39
C GLY A 80 -14.22 9.48 -8.89
N PRO A 81 -15.34 9.74 -9.58
CA PRO A 81 -15.49 9.36 -10.99
C PRO A 81 -14.30 9.90 -11.80
N GLY A 82 -13.40 9.02 -12.24
CA GLY A 82 -12.26 9.37 -13.10
C GLY A 82 -10.85 8.99 -12.61
N ALA A 83 -10.67 8.43 -11.41
CA ALA A 83 -9.36 7.91 -10.99
C ALA A 83 -8.95 6.71 -11.87
N ARG A 84 -7.97 6.91 -12.74
CA ARG A 84 -7.54 5.92 -13.74
C ARG A 84 -6.32 5.16 -13.25
N VAL A 85 -6.41 3.83 -13.19
CA VAL A 85 -5.29 2.95 -12.84
C VAL A 85 -4.82 2.21 -14.09
N LEU A 86 -3.50 2.22 -14.32
CA LEU A 86 -2.87 1.42 -15.38
C LEU A 86 -2.27 0.15 -14.76
N VAL A 87 -2.69 -1.01 -15.27
CA VAL A 87 -2.18 -2.33 -14.85
C VAL A 87 -1.24 -2.83 -15.93
N ILE A 88 0.01 -3.12 -15.58
CA ILE A 88 1.04 -3.62 -16.49
C ILE A 88 1.47 -5.02 -16.01
N ASP A 89 1.05 -6.05 -16.72
CA ASP A 89 1.31 -7.45 -16.38
C ASP A 89 1.25 -8.29 -17.66
N ASP A 90 2.21 -9.17 -17.92
CA ASP A 90 2.24 -10.00 -19.12
C ASP A 90 1.25 -11.17 -19.07
N ASP A 91 0.76 -11.52 -17.86
CA ASP A 91 -0.29 -12.51 -17.67
C ASP A 91 -1.69 -11.89 -17.82
N PRO A 92 -2.45 -12.23 -18.87
CA PRO A 92 -3.79 -11.70 -19.09
C PRO A 92 -4.78 -12.09 -17.98
N GLU A 93 -4.61 -13.25 -17.33
CA GLU A 93 -5.47 -13.68 -16.23
C GLU A 93 -5.23 -12.81 -14.99
N ALA A 94 -3.96 -12.46 -14.71
CA ALA A 94 -3.62 -11.55 -13.64
C ALA A 94 -4.18 -10.14 -13.88
N CYS A 95 -4.06 -9.62 -15.11
CA CYS A 95 -4.69 -8.37 -15.53
C CYS A 95 -6.21 -8.37 -15.28
N GLU A 96 -6.92 -9.42 -15.71
CA GLU A 96 -8.38 -9.52 -15.57
C GLU A 96 -8.80 -9.54 -14.09
N ILE A 97 -8.05 -10.24 -13.23
CA ILE A 97 -8.32 -10.30 -11.80
C ILE A 97 -8.21 -8.91 -11.17
N ILE A 98 -7.11 -8.19 -11.44
CA ILE A 98 -6.85 -6.86 -10.89
C ILE A 98 -7.88 -5.86 -11.44
N GLU A 99 -8.15 -5.88 -12.74
CA GLU A 99 -9.17 -5.05 -13.38
C GLU A 99 -10.52 -5.22 -12.71
N ARG A 100 -10.94 -6.46 -12.46
CA ARG A 100 -12.22 -6.76 -11.81
C ARG A 100 -12.25 -6.28 -10.35
N TYR A 101 -11.13 -6.36 -9.62
CA TYR A 101 -11.05 -5.84 -8.25
C TYR A 101 -11.22 -4.33 -8.23
N LEU A 102 -10.42 -3.63 -9.03
CA LEU A 102 -10.39 -2.17 -9.03
C LEU A 102 -11.65 -1.55 -9.63
N THR A 103 -12.23 -2.16 -10.66
CA THR A 103 -13.49 -1.69 -11.25
C THR A 103 -14.64 -1.80 -10.25
N LYS A 104 -14.67 -2.85 -9.41
CA LYS A 104 -15.64 -2.97 -8.31
C LYS A 104 -15.47 -1.91 -7.24
N ASP A 105 -14.27 -1.36 -7.11
CA ASP A 105 -13.93 -0.32 -6.14
C ASP A 105 -14.09 1.10 -6.73
N GLY A 106 -14.59 1.22 -7.97
CA GLY A 106 -14.91 2.49 -8.62
C GLY A 106 -13.83 3.07 -9.54
N TYR A 107 -12.69 2.38 -9.71
CA TYR A 107 -11.60 2.85 -10.58
C TYR A 107 -11.90 2.60 -12.07
N SER A 108 -11.42 3.51 -12.92
CA SER A 108 -11.29 3.25 -14.36
C SER A 108 -9.98 2.52 -14.60
N VAL A 109 -10.01 1.30 -15.11
CA VAL A 109 -8.80 0.51 -15.32
C VAL A 109 -8.43 0.45 -16.80
N VAL A 110 -7.14 0.54 -17.11
CA VAL A 110 -6.57 0.21 -18.42
C VAL A 110 -5.46 -0.81 -18.20
N THR A 111 -5.37 -1.82 -19.06
CA THR A 111 -4.35 -2.88 -18.96
C THR A 111 -3.32 -2.77 -20.08
N ALA A 112 -2.10 -3.19 -19.80
CA ALA A 112 -1.00 -3.33 -20.74
C ALA A 112 -0.34 -4.71 -20.52
N THR A 113 -0.12 -5.45 -21.61
CA THR A 113 0.39 -6.83 -21.55
C THR A 113 1.91 -6.94 -21.72
N ASN A 114 2.60 -5.80 -21.74
CA ASN A 114 4.06 -5.70 -21.74
C ASN A 114 4.49 -4.29 -21.35
N GLY A 115 5.76 -4.14 -21.02
CA GLY A 115 6.28 -2.87 -20.54
C GLY A 115 6.33 -1.76 -21.61
N GLU A 116 6.52 -2.05 -22.89
CA GLU A 116 6.55 -1.03 -23.96
C GLU A 116 5.16 -0.39 -24.13
N GLN A 117 4.12 -1.24 -24.19
CA GLN A 117 2.73 -0.80 -24.16
C GLN A 117 2.43 -0.03 -22.88
N GLY A 118 2.92 -0.51 -21.73
CA GLY A 118 2.76 0.13 -20.44
C GLY A 118 3.30 1.56 -20.41
N LEU A 119 4.54 1.78 -20.87
CA LEU A 119 5.15 3.11 -20.94
C LEU A 119 4.39 4.05 -21.88
N ARG A 120 4.01 3.56 -23.07
CA ARG A 120 3.23 4.35 -24.03
C ARG A 120 1.88 4.77 -23.45
N LEU A 121 1.14 3.83 -22.85
CA LEU A 121 -0.16 4.12 -22.23
C LEU A 121 -0.02 5.02 -21.00
N ALA A 122 1.03 4.89 -20.21
CA ALA A 122 1.30 5.80 -19.09
C ALA A 122 1.44 7.24 -19.58
N HIS A 123 2.13 7.46 -20.70
CA HIS A 123 2.31 8.78 -21.29
C HIS A 123 1.05 9.35 -21.97
N GLU A 124 0.26 8.50 -22.63
CA GLU A 124 -1.00 8.89 -23.27
C GLU A 124 -2.11 9.20 -22.25
N LEU A 125 -2.18 8.41 -21.18
CA LEU A 125 -3.31 8.41 -20.25
C LEU A 125 -3.05 9.14 -18.94
N GLN A 126 -1.77 9.33 -18.57
CA GLN A 126 -1.31 9.91 -17.30
C GLN A 126 -2.18 9.43 -16.12
N PRO A 127 -2.16 8.12 -15.83
CA PRO A 127 -3.02 7.52 -14.81
C PRO A 127 -2.68 8.06 -13.42
N THR A 128 -3.63 7.97 -12.50
CA THR A 128 -3.44 8.36 -11.09
C THR A 128 -2.56 7.37 -10.34
N ALA A 129 -2.46 6.12 -10.80
CA ALA A 129 -1.55 5.12 -10.27
C ALA A 129 -1.23 4.03 -11.31
N ILE A 130 -0.10 3.36 -11.12
CA ILE A 130 0.33 2.22 -11.94
C ILE A 130 0.57 1.00 -11.03
N THR A 131 -0.01 -0.15 -11.38
CA THR A 131 0.42 -1.45 -10.82
C THR A 131 1.30 -2.15 -11.85
N LEU A 132 2.47 -2.63 -11.44
CA LEU A 132 3.49 -3.12 -12.35
C LEU A 132 4.04 -4.47 -11.92
N ASP A 133 3.88 -5.49 -12.77
CA ASP A 133 4.54 -6.78 -12.57
C ASP A 133 6.07 -6.67 -12.75
N VAL A 134 6.81 -7.42 -11.94
CA VAL A 134 8.28 -7.47 -12.01
C VAL A 134 8.76 -8.39 -13.14
N MET A 135 8.10 -9.52 -13.35
CA MET A 135 8.60 -10.66 -14.11
C MET A 135 7.98 -10.75 -15.51
N MET A 136 8.17 -9.70 -16.30
CA MET A 136 7.70 -9.66 -17.69
C MET A 136 8.79 -10.04 -18.72
N PRO A 137 8.44 -10.66 -19.85
CA PRO A 137 9.36 -10.93 -20.95
C PRO A 137 9.81 -9.65 -21.66
N GLU A 138 10.99 -9.74 -22.31
CA GLU A 138 11.66 -8.65 -23.05
C GLU A 138 12.13 -7.48 -22.18
N MET A 139 11.21 -6.81 -21.50
CA MET A 139 11.49 -5.71 -20.58
C MET A 139 10.91 -6.01 -19.21
N ASP A 140 11.79 -6.25 -18.23
CA ASP A 140 11.39 -6.51 -16.85
C ASP A 140 10.74 -5.27 -16.19
N GLY A 141 9.91 -5.50 -15.17
CA GLY A 141 9.23 -4.42 -14.45
C GLY A 141 10.20 -3.43 -13.82
N TRP A 142 11.42 -3.84 -13.51
CA TRP A 142 12.47 -2.95 -13.03
C TRP A 142 12.89 -1.91 -14.06
N SER A 143 12.99 -2.30 -15.33
CA SER A 143 13.34 -1.40 -16.41
C SER A 143 12.19 -0.45 -16.75
N VAL A 144 10.95 -0.94 -16.68
CA VAL A 144 9.76 -0.09 -16.78
C VAL A 144 9.72 0.95 -15.65
N LEU A 145 9.92 0.54 -14.40
CA LEU A 145 9.96 1.45 -13.26
C LEU A 145 11.03 2.53 -13.43
N ARG A 146 12.25 2.14 -13.83
CA ARG A 146 13.34 3.10 -14.11
C ARG A 146 12.95 4.09 -15.20
N ALA A 147 12.34 3.64 -16.29
CA ALA A 147 11.90 4.51 -17.38
C ALA A 147 10.81 5.49 -16.91
N LEU A 148 9.81 5.01 -16.15
CA LEU A 148 8.77 5.86 -15.55
C LEU A 148 9.36 6.93 -14.64
N LYS A 149 10.34 6.57 -13.79
CA LYS A 149 10.96 7.51 -12.84
C LYS A 149 11.99 8.45 -13.46
N ALA A 150 12.56 8.10 -14.61
CA ALA A 150 13.44 8.99 -15.37
C ALA A 150 12.66 9.99 -16.25
N ASP A 151 11.37 9.76 -16.49
CA ASP A 151 10.53 10.59 -17.34
C ASP A 151 10.00 11.83 -16.56
N PRO A 152 10.26 13.07 -17.03
CA PRO A 152 9.82 14.30 -16.35
C PRO A 152 8.31 14.48 -16.21
N VAL A 153 7.49 13.76 -16.97
CA VAL A 153 6.03 13.79 -16.90
C VAL A 153 5.50 12.68 -16.00
N LEU A 154 6.15 11.51 -16.00
CA LEU A 154 5.63 10.30 -15.33
C LEU A 154 6.25 10.02 -13.97
N HIS A 155 7.36 10.68 -13.60
CA HIS A 155 8.11 10.34 -12.39
C HIS A 155 7.32 10.46 -11.08
N THR A 156 6.31 11.34 -11.05
CA THR A 156 5.44 11.55 -9.89
C THR A 156 4.34 10.50 -9.76
N ILE A 157 4.01 9.76 -10.82
CA ILE A 157 2.93 8.77 -10.77
C ILE A 157 3.34 7.65 -9.81
N PRO A 158 2.50 7.30 -8.81
CA PRO A 158 2.79 6.23 -7.87
C PRO A 158 2.78 4.88 -8.60
N VAL A 159 3.87 4.11 -8.41
CA VAL A 159 4.03 2.77 -8.99
C VAL A 159 4.06 1.73 -7.88
N ILE A 160 3.07 0.84 -7.86
CA ILE A 160 2.97 -0.32 -6.96
C ILE A 160 3.53 -1.54 -7.67
N MET A 161 4.60 -2.11 -7.12
CA MET A 161 5.23 -3.30 -7.70
C MET A 161 4.50 -4.56 -7.25
N LEU A 162 4.20 -5.46 -8.20
CA LEU A 162 3.60 -6.76 -7.97
C LEU A 162 4.63 -7.83 -8.31
N SER A 163 4.88 -8.78 -7.41
CA SER A 163 5.94 -9.78 -7.61
C SER A 163 5.67 -11.11 -6.94
N MET A 164 6.27 -12.18 -7.46
CA MET A 164 6.32 -13.48 -6.77
C MET A 164 7.47 -13.61 -5.77
N ILE A 165 8.48 -12.73 -5.85
CA ILE A 165 9.69 -12.76 -5.01
C ILE A 165 9.68 -11.51 -4.12
N ASP A 166 10.03 -11.65 -2.85
CA ASP A 166 10.09 -10.52 -1.91
C ASP A 166 11.44 -9.77 -2.06
N ASP A 167 11.56 -8.91 -3.08
CA ASP A 167 12.74 -8.02 -3.26
C ASP A 167 12.34 -6.54 -3.10
N ARG A 168 11.81 -6.23 -1.91
CA ARG A 168 11.37 -4.89 -1.49
C ARG A 168 12.50 -3.87 -1.52
N THR A 169 13.70 -4.29 -1.13
CA THR A 169 14.91 -3.46 -1.07
C THR A 169 15.19 -2.79 -2.42
N ARG A 170 15.12 -3.56 -3.51
CA ARG A 170 15.32 -3.03 -4.86
C ARG A 170 14.13 -2.18 -5.35
N GLY A 171 12.91 -2.53 -4.92
CA GLY A 171 11.67 -1.78 -5.08
C GLY A 171 11.80 -0.31 -4.71
N TYR A 172 12.05 -0.10 -3.42
CA TYR A 172 12.08 1.23 -2.84
C TYR A 172 13.27 2.06 -3.34
N SER A 173 14.45 1.46 -3.53
CA SER A 173 15.62 2.18 -4.06
C SER A 173 15.42 2.73 -5.47
N LEU A 174 14.48 2.19 -6.25
CA LEU A 174 14.15 2.64 -7.61
C LEU A 174 12.90 3.53 -7.65
N GLY A 175 12.31 3.87 -6.50
CA GLY A 175 11.19 4.80 -6.39
C GLY A 175 9.80 4.16 -6.51
N ALA A 176 9.67 2.84 -6.33
CA ALA A 176 8.35 2.25 -6.12
C ALA A 176 7.72 2.78 -4.82
N VAL A 177 6.42 3.06 -4.85
CA VAL A 177 5.72 3.57 -3.66
C VAL A 177 5.34 2.47 -2.68
N GLU A 178 5.13 1.26 -3.18
CA GLU A 178 4.75 0.10 -2.39
C GLU A 178 5.07 -1.19 -3.14
N TYR A 179 5.11 -2.32 -2.42
CA TYR A 179 5.42 -3.64 -2.96
C TYR A 179 4.45 -4.70 -2.44
N LEU A 180 3.77 -5.41 -3.34
CA LEU A 180 2.85 -6.49 -3.01
C LEU A 180 3.31 -7.83 -3.60
N THR A 181 3.18 -8.88 -2.81
CA THR A 181 3.42 -10.24 -3.28
C THR A 181 2.17 -10.80 -3.97
N LYS A 182 2.35 -11.52 -5.07
CA LYS A 182 1.29 -12.30 -5.71
C LYS A 182 1.05 -13.59 -4.87
N PRO A 183 -0.21 -14.03 -4.67
CA PRO A 183 -1.45 -13.46 -5.20
C PRO A 183 -1.84 -12.14 -4.51
N VAL A 184 -2.30 -11.17 -5.30
CA VAL A 184 -2.64 -9.83 -4.81
C VAL A 184 -3.89 -9.88 -3.94
N ASP A 185 -3.77 -9.39 -2.71
CA ASP A 185 -4.89 -9.18 -1.80
C ASP A 185 -5.69 -7.94 -2.24
N ARG A 186 -6.99 -8.11 -2.51
CA ARG A 186 -7.87 -7.03 -2.98
C ARG A 186 -7.99 -5.90 -1.97
N ASP A 187 -8.20 -6.22 -0.69
CA ASP A 187 -8.47 -5.21 0.33
C ASP A 187 -7.20 -4.40 0.60
N MET A 188 -6.03 -5.05 0.56
CA MET A 188 -4.73 -4.38 0.65
C MET A 188 -4.47 -3.48 -0.56
N LEU A 189 -4.71 -3.96 -1.78
CA LEU A 189 -4.53 -3.15 -3.01
C LEU A 189 -5.44 -1.93 -3.00
N HIS A 190 -6.72 -2.11 -2.65
CA HIS A 190 -7.68 -1.02 -2.50
C HIS A 190 -7.19 0.01 -1.48
N LYS A 191 -6.76 -0.44 -0.30
CA LYS A 191 -6.25 0.44 0.76
C LYS A 191 -5.04 1.25 0.29
N ILE A 192 -4.10 0.65 -0.44
CA ILE A 192 -2.94 1.38 -0.98
C ILE A 192 -3.39 2.41 -2.01
N LEU A 193 -4.21 2.02 -2.98
CA LEU A 193 -4.67 2.93 -4.04
C LEU A 193 -5.54 4.07 -3.51
N SER A 194 -6.33 3.83 -2.46
CA SER A 194 -7.14 4.86 -1.80
C SER A 194 -6.32 6.03 -1.24
N ARG A 195 -5.02 5.80 -0.92
CA ARG A 195 -4.09 6.85 -0.50
C ARG A 195 -3.72 7.81 -1.63
N TYR A 196 -3.76 7.31 -2.87
CA TYR A 196 -3.32 8.02 -4.07
C TYR A 196 -4.48 8.45 -4.98
N SER A 197 -5.70 7.98 -4.72
CA SER A 197 -6.87 8.28 -5.54
C SER A 197 -7.58 9.58 -5.17
N ALA A 198 -7.13 10.27 -4.11
CA ALA A 198 -7.65 11.57 -3.71
C ALA A 198 -7.02 12.68 -4.56
N ALA A 199 -7.50 12.83 -5.80
CA ALA A 199 -7.47 14.13 -6.44
C ALA A 199 -8.43 15.05 -5.64
N GLU A 200 -7.88 16.13 -5.06
CA GLU A 200 -8.56 17.31 -4.48
C GLU A 200 -8.96 17.35 -2.99
N GLU A 201 -8.51 16.46 -2.09
CA GLU A 201 -8.63 16.73 -0.63
C GLU A 201 -7.29 17.22 -0.05
N THR A 202 -7.32 18.41 0.55
CA THR A 202 -6.20 19.01 1.29
C THR A 202 -5.64 18.02 2.30
N SER A 203 -4.39 17.59 2.13
CA SER A 203 -3.76 16.63 3.03
C SER A 203 -3.77 17.22 4.44
N THR A 204 -4.42 16.52 5.39
CA THR A 204 -4.59 17.03 6.76
C THR A 204 -3.43 16.56 7.64
N VAL A 205 -2.75 17.49 8.30
CA VAL A 205 -1.70 17.24 9.29
C VAL A 205 -2.17 17.69 10.67
N LEU A 206 -1.96 16.83 11.67
CA LEU A 206 -2.14 17.18 13.08
C LEU A 206 -0.81 17.65 13.66
N LEU A 207 -0.72 18.93 14.01
CA LEU A 207 0.44 19.53 14.64
C LEU A 207 0.22 19.61 16.16
N VAL A 208 1.01 18.85 16.91
CA VAL A 208 0.96 18.77 18.38
C VAL A 208 2.20 19.43 18.97
N GLU A 209 2.04 20.65 19.46
CA GLU A 209 3.12 21.53 19.93
C GLU A 209 2.58 22.43 21.04
N ASP A 210 3.24 22.47 22.20
CA ASP A 210 2.79 23.26 23.35
C ASP A 210 3.20 24.73 23.27
N ASP A 211 4.35 25.03 22.65
CA ASP A 211 4.78 26.40 22.41
C ASP A 211 3.96 27.08 21.30
N LEU A 212 3.17 28.08 21.69
CA LEU A 212 2.25 28.77 20.79
C LEU A 212 2.96 29.42 19.60
N ASP A 213 4.13 30.03 19.82
CA ASP A 213 4.87 30.73 18.78
C ASP A 213 5.43 29.76 17.73
N THR A 214 6.03 28.65 18.18
CA THR A 214 6.52 27.56 17.33
C THR A 214 5.37 26.92 16.55
N ARG A 215 4.26 26.60 17.24
CA ARG A 215 3.07 25.99 16.62
C ARG A 215 2.50 26.86 15.51
N GLN A 216 2.28 28.16 15.77
CA GLN A 216 1.72 29.08 14.78
C GLN A 216 2.59 29.22 13.54
N VAL A 217 3.90 29.05 13.67
CA VAL A 217 4.82 29.20 12.55
C VAL A 217 4.86 27.94 11.71
N MET A 218 5.00 26.78 12.36
CA MET A 218 4.91 25.49 11.69
C MET A 218 3.57 25.37 10.96
N ALA A 219 2.45 25.70 11.64
CA ALA A 219 1.12 25.69 11.04
C ALA A 219 1.02 26.61 9.81
N ARG A 220 1.53 27.84 9.88
CA ARG A 220 1.54 28.76 8.73
C ARG A 220 2.33 28.21 7.54
N ASN A 221 3.46 27.57 7.80
CA ASN A 221 4.31 27.03 6.73
C ASN A 221 3.73 25.77 6.11
N LEU A 222 3.13 24.89 6.91
CA LEU A 222 2.40 23.72 6.42
C LEU A 222 1.19 24.16 5.58
N LYS A 223 0.41 25.15 6.04
CA LYS A 223 -0.68 25.75 5.24
C LYS A 223 -0.20 26.35 3.93
N LYS A 224 0.95 27.03 3.91
CA LYS A 224 1.57 27.52 2.67
C LYS A 224 2.01 26.42 1.72
N ALA A 225 2.45 25.28 2.26
CA ALA A 225 2.72 24.07 1.49
C ALA A 225 1.43 23.36 1.03
N GLY A 226 0.27 23.89 1.42
CA GLY A 226 -1.08 23.50 1.00
C GLY A 226 -1.80 22.55 1.98
N TRP A 227 -1.18 22.22 3.11
CA TRP A 227 -1.75 21.29 4.09
C TRP A 227 -2.90 21.94 4.85
N GLU A 228 -3.92 21.17 5.16
CA GLU A 228 -4.83 21.53 6.23
C GLU A 228 -4.22 21.15 7.58
N VAL A 229 -4.07 22.14 8.46
CA VAL A 229 -3.41 21.93 9.76
C VAL A 229 -4.45 21.98 10.85
N VAL A 230 -4.58 20.85 11.56
CA VAL A 230 -5.27 20.75 12.84
C VAL A 230 -4.22 20.97 13.92
N GLU A 231 -4.47 21.88 14.85
CA GLU A 231 -3.52 22.26 15.89
C GLU A 231 -3.96 21.73 17.26
N ALA A 232 -3.01 21.18 18.03
CA ALA A 232 -3.21 20.75 19.42
C ALA A 232 -2.04 21.22 20.29
N GLY A 233 -2.31 21.65 21.52
CA GLY A 233 -1.31 22.14 22.47
C GLY A 233 -0.73 21.10 23.42
N ASN A 234 -1.24 19.87 23.40
CA ASN A 234 -0.79 18.77 24.23
C ASN A 234 -1.36 17.44 23.70
N GLY A 235 -0.89 16.32 24.26
CA GLY A 235 -1.36 15.00 23.86
C GLY A 235 -2.85 14.75 24.10
N GLN A 236 -3.47 15.37 25.11
CA GLN A 236 -4.89 15.15 25.39
C GLN A 236 -5.79 15.85 24.36
N GLU A 237 -5.46 17.08 23.98
CA GLU A 237 -6.10 17.78 22.87
C GLU A 237 -5.92 17.02 21.56
N ALA A 238 -4.71 16.50 21.30
CA ALA A 238 -4.44 15.69 20.12
C ALA A 238 -5.32 14.43 20.05
N LEU A 239 -5.52 13.72 21.16
CA LEU A 239 -6.44 12.57 21.22
C LEU A 239 -7.90 12.96 20.91
N ALA A 240 -8.33 14.16 21.32
CA ALA A 240 -9.66 14.67 21.02
C ALA A 240 -9.82 15.01 19.53
N CYS A 241 -8.79 15.61 18.92
CA CYS A 241 -8.73 15.84 17.48
C CYS A 241 -8.79 14.53 16.69
N MET A 242 -7.97 13.54 17.07
CA MET A 242 -7.93 12.20 16.49
C MET A 242 -9.27 11.46 16.53
N ALA A 243 -10.07 11.69 17.57
CA ALA A 243 -11.42 11.12 17.69
C ALA A 243 -12.45 11.77 16.75
N SER A 244 -12.19 13.01 16.31
CA SER A 244 -13.09 13.78 15.45
C SER A 244 -12.76 13.60 13.97
N GLN A 245 -11.47 13.60 13.62
CA GLN A 245 -10.98 13.44 12.26
C GLN A 245 -9.59 12.80 12.29
N LEU A 246 -9.38 11.79 11.44
CA LEU A 246 -8.08 11.16 11.28
C LEU A 246 -7.18 12.00 10.37
N PRO A 247 -6.03 12.49 10.87
CA PRO A 247 -5.05 13.16 10.04
C PRO A 247 -4.29 12.13 9.21
N GLN A 248 -3.72 12.58 8.09
CA GLN A 248 -2.83 11.77 7.26
C GLN A 248 -1.41 11.71 7.85
N LEU A 249 -1.04 12.68 8.69
CA LEU A 249 0.26 12.76 9.36
C LEU A 249 0.14 13.46 10.71
N ILE A 250 0.98 13.07 11.67
CA ILE A 250 1.15 13.79 12.94
C ILE A 250 2.57 14.34 13.05
N LEU A 251 2.69 15.63 13.35
CA LEU A 251 3.92 16.27 13.80
C LEU A 251 3.83 16.44 15.32
N LEU A 252 4.73 15.81 16.06
CA LEU A 252 4.61 15.65 17.50
C LEU A 252 5.83 16.16 18.27
N ASP A 253 5.65 17.11 19.18
CA ASP A 253 6.64 17.31 20.25
C ASP A 253 6.46 16.26 21.35
N LEU A 254 7.58 15.83 21.94
CA LEU A 254 7.62 14.94 23.09
C LEU A 254 7.46 15.68 24.41
N MET A 255 7.89 16.94 24.50
CA MET A 255 7.94 17.69 25.74
C MET A 255 6.76 18.66 25.82
N MET A 256 5.63 18.20 26.36
CA MET A 256 4.40 19.00 26.46
C MET A 256 3.73 18.83 27.83
N PRO A 257 3.03 19.86 28.36
CA PRO A 257 2.27 19.75 29.59
C PRO A 257 1.01 18.89 29.39
N VAL A 258 0.36 18.52 30.51
CA VAL A 258 -0.88 17.71 30.56
C VAL A 258 -0.70 16.27 30.11
N MET A 259 -0.27 16.05 28.87
CA MET A 259 0.08 14.75 28.30
C MET A 259 1.28 14.93 27.36
N ASP A 260 2.38 14.25 27.69
CA ASP A 260 3.60 14.26 26.89
C ASP A 260 3.46 13.40 25.61
N GLY A 261 4.39 13.59 24.67
CA GLY A 261 4.31 12.91 23.38
C GLY A 261 4.50 11.39 23.48
N PHE A 262 5.24 10.89 24.48
CA PHE A 262 5.36 9.44 24.71
C PHE A 262 4.04 8.81 25.16
N SER A 263 3.34 9.47 26.09
CA SER A 263 2.03 9.03 26.59
C SER A 263 0.98 9.12 25.49
N PHE A 264 1.01 10.18 24.69
CA PHE A 264 0.19 10.32 23.50
C PHE A 264 0.41 9.17 22.51
N LEU A 265 1.67 8.89 22.15
CA LEU A 265 2.01 7.77 21.25
C LEU A 265 1.52 6.43 21.79
N ALA A 266 1.74 6.15 23.07
CA ALA A 266 1.30 4.90 23.70
C ALA A 266 -0.24 4.77 23.67
N ALA A 267 -0.96 5.83 24.03
CA ALA A 267 -2.42 5.87 23.98
C ALA A 267 -2.95 5.71 22.56
N MET A 268 -2.28 6.33 21.59
CA MET A 268 -2.67 6.27 20.19
C MET A 268 -2.48 4.88 19.61
N ARG A 269 -1.31 4.27 19.81
CA ARG A 269 -0.97 2.94 19.30
C ARG A 269 -1.77 1.81 19.97
N ALA A 270 -2.35 2.05 21.15
CA ALA A 270 -3.29 1.12 21.77
C ALA A 270 -4.63 1.01 21.02
N LYS A 271 -4.98 1.98 20.16
CA LYS A 271 -6.20 1.95 19.34
C LYS A 271 -5.91 1.41 17.93
N PRO A 272 -6.52 0.29 17.52
CA PRO A 272 -6.29 -0.31 16.21
C PRO A 272 -6.52 0.67 15.06
N GLU A 273 -7.55 1.52 15.15
CA GLU A 273 -7.88 2.52 14.11
C GLU A 273 -6.81 3.59 13.88
N TRP A 274 -5.89 3.78 14.83
CA TRP A 274 -4.88 4.85 14.80
C TRP A 274 -3.46 4.33 14.58
N GLN A 275 -3.24 3.01 14.60
CA GLN A 275 -1.91 2.40 14.48
C GLN A 275 -1.20 2.72 13.17
N HIS A 276 -1.95 3.03 12.12
CA HIS A 276 -1.44 3.22 10.76
C HIS A 276 -1.11 4.67 10.43
N VAL A 277 -1.46 5.62 11.30
CA VAL A 277 -1.18 7.04 11.05
C VAL A 277 0.31 7.29 11.30
N PRO A 278 1.05 7.80 10.30
CA PRO A 278 2.47 8.09 10.44
C PRO A 278 2.68 9.25 11.42
N VAL A 279 3.76 9.17 12.18
CA VAL A 279 4.14 10.19 13.16
C VAL A 279 5.59 10.58 12.93
N ILE A 280 5.84 11.87 12.77
CA ILE A 280 7.17 12.46 12.78
C ILE A 280 7.31 13.23 14.09
N VAL A 281 8.33 12.87 14.86
CA VAL A 281 8.64 13.55 16.11
C VAL A 281 9.50 14.76 15.83
N VAL A 282 9.10 15.92 16.34
CA VAL A 282 9.86 17.16 16.26
C VAL A 282 10.06 17.68 17.68
N THR A 283 11.25 17.50 18.26
CA THR A 283 11.46 17.76 19.69
C THR A 283 12.75 18.48 20.01
N ALA A 284 12.75 19.32 21.05
CA ALA A 284 13.96 19.93 21.60
C ALA A 284 14.62 19.06 22.69
N LYS A 285 14.07 17.87 22.98
CA LYS A 285 14.62 16.92 23.96
C LYS A 285 15.87 16.23 23.41
N ASP A 286 16.95 16.22 24.18
CA ASP A 286 18.11 15.36 23.88
C ASP A 286 17.70 13.90 24.13
N LEU A 287 17.66 13.09 23.06
CA LEU A 287 17.14 11.73 23.13
C LEU A 287 18.21 10.74 23.61
N THR A 288 17.94 10.11 24.75
CA THR A 288 18.75 8.99 25.24
C THR A 288 18.51 7.73 24.40
N ASP A 289 19.42 6.74 24.48
CA ASP A 289 19.22 5.44 23.82
C ASP A 289 17.90 4.78 24.22
N ASN A 290 17.50 4.94 25.48
CA ASN A 290 16.22 4.45 25.97
C ASN A 290 15.02 5.18 25.34
N ASP A 291 15.13 6.49 25.10
CA ASP A 291 14.10 7.24 24.39
C ASP A 291 14.02 6.80 22.92
N ARG A 292 15.16 6.65 22.24
CA ARG A 292 15.22 6.15 20.85
C ARG A 292 14.61 4.76 20.72
N ASN A 293 14.89 3.87 21.65
CA ASN A 293 14.30 2.52 21.67
C ASN A 293 12.79 2.53 21.88
N LYS A 294 12.24 3.50 22.63
CA LYS A 294 10.80 3.65 22.79
C LYS A 294 10.11 4.18 21.54
N LEU A 295 10.81 4.99 20.75
CA LEU A 295 10.29 5.56 19.50
C LEU A 295 10.45 4.59 18.33
N ALA A 296 11.45 3.70 18.37
CA ALA A 296 11.72 2.73 17.33
C ALA A 296 10.49 1.87 17.01
N GLY A 297 10.06 1.90 15.74
CA GLY A 297 8.88 1.18 15.26
C GLY A 297 7.53 1.82 15.63
N MET A 298 7.52 2.98 16.29
CA MET A 298 6.29 3.76 16.57
C MET A 298 6.18 5.04 15.74
N VAL A 299 7.29 5.54 15.19
CA VAL A 299 7.40 6.81 14.46
C VAL A 299 8.21 6.61 13.19
N GLU A 300 7.94 7.42 12.16
CA GLU A 300 8.63 7.36 10.87
C GLU A 300 10.00 8.04 10.97
N GLU A 301 10.04 9.19 11.64
CA GLU A 301 11.26 10.00 11.75
C GLU A 301 11.27 10.78 13.07
N VAL A 302 12.49 11.13 13.51
CA VAL A 302 12.72 11.94 14.69
C VAL A 302 13.69 13.07 14.36
N ILE A 303 13.19 14.31 14.49
CA ILE A 303 13.90 15.55 14.18
C ILE A 303 14.17 16.31 15.48
N GLU A 304 15.45 16.52 15.78
CA GLU A 304 15.89 17.25 16.96
C GLU A 304 15.96 18.76 16.66
N LYS A 305 15.04 19.56 17.21
CA LYS A 305 14.89 21.01 16.94
C LYS A 305 16.19 21.81 17.16
N ARG A 306 17.06 21.37 18.06
CA ARG A 306 18.31 22.05 18.43
C ARG A 306 19.40 21.95 17.36
N ALA A 307 19.33 20.95 16.48
CA ALA A 307 20.33 20.72 15.44
C ALA A 307 20.15 21.64 14.22
N TYR A 308 19.04 22.38 14.16
CA TYR A 308 18.61 23.10 12.96
C TYR A 308 18.21 24.53 13.28
N THR A 309 18.45 25.45 12.35
CA THR A 309 17.74 26.73 12.36
C THR A 309 16.27 26.49 12.06
N ARG A 310 15.43 27.49 12.35
CA ARG A 310 14.00 27.41 12.11
C ARG A 310 13.65 27.14 10.65
N GLU A 311 14.42 27.69 9.71
CA GLU A 311 14.28 27.45 8.27
C GLU A 311 14.65 26.02 7.89
N GLN A 312 15.78 25.52 8.40
CA GLN A 312 16.27 24.15 8.14
C GLN A 312 15.37 23.07 8.75
N LEU A 313 14.77 23.36 9.92
CA LEU A 313 13.80 22.49 10.56
C LEU A 313 12.55 22.32 9.69
N LEU A 314 12.10 23.41 9.07
CA LEU A 314 10.93 23.39 8.18
C LEU A 314 11.22 22.65 6.89
N GLU A 315 12.43 22.76 6.35
CA GLU A 315 12.89 22.00 5.19
C GLU A 315 12.94 20.50 5.50
N HIS A 316 13.57 20.11 6.63
CA HIS A 316 13.56 18.70 7.08
C HIS A 316 12.16 18.17 7.33
N VAL A 317 11.26 18.96 7.94
CA VAL A 317 9.86 18.55 8.11
C VAL A 317 9.20 18.34 6.75
N ARG A 318 9.45 19.19 5.73
CA ARG A 318 8.93 18.97 4.38
C ARG A 318 9.49 17.71 3.74
N ASP A 319 10.79 17.46 3.86
CA ASP A 319 11.44 16.29 3.29
C ASP A 319 10.94 15.01 3.97
N ALA A 320 10.80 15.02 5.30
CA ALA A 320 10.25 13.92 6.08
C ALA A 320 8.78 13.64 5.71
N VAL A 321 7.98 14.70 5.53
CA VAL A 321 6.60 14.61 5.05
C VAL A 321 6.55 14.01 3.63
N ALA A 322 7.43 14.45 2.73
CA ALA A 322 7.52 13.93 1.36
C ALA A 322 7.99 12.46 1.33
N ALA A 323 8.93 12.09 2.21
CA ALA A 323 9.44 10.73 2.38
C ALA A 323 8.37 9.76 2.92
N CYS A 324 7.38 10.27 3.67
CA CYS A 324 6.20 9.49 4.09
C CYS A 324 5.25 9.15 2.92
N ASN A 325 5.56 9.57 1.69
CA ASN A 325 4.82 9.25 0.47
C ASN A 325 3.35 9.72 0.53
N ILE A 326 3.08 10.76 1.31
CA ILE A 326 1.78 11.43 1.38
C ILE A 326 1.77 12.48 0.28
N ASP A 327 1.00 12.22 -0.77
CA ASP A 327 0.98 13.08 -1.95
C ASP A 327 0.41 14.46 -1.58
N HIS A 328 1.20 15.50 -1.80
CA HIS A 328 0.75 16.88 -1.67
C HIS A 328 1.15 17.65 -2.92
N ALA A 329 0.16 18.10 -3.69
CA ALA A 329 0.33 18.87 -4.93
C ALA A 329 1.08 20.22 -4.78
N GLY A 330 1.60 20.54 -3.60
CA GLY A 330 2.09 21.87 -3.20
C GLY A 330 3.57 21.93 -2.81
N ILE A 331 4.23 20.82 -2.48
CA ILE A 331 5.62 20.86 -2.00
C ILE A 331 6.59 21.09 -3.17
N ASN A 332 6.36 20.45 -4.32
CA ASN A 332 7.22 20.59 -5.51
C ASN A 332 7.02 21.89 -6.31
N LYS A 333 6.06 22.75 -5.93
CA LYS A 333 5.78 24.00 -6.65
C LYS A 333 6.55 25.20 -6.11
N ALA A 334 7.02 25.15 -4.85
CA ALA A 334 7.69 26.27 -4.20
C ALA A 334 9.14 26.51 -4.69
N GLU A 335 9.76 25.54 -5.36
CA GLU A 335 11.11 25.70 -5.93
C GLU A 335 11.12 26.22 -7.37
N LYS A 336 10.00 26.14 -8.10
CA LYS A 336 9.94 26.62 -9.50
C LYS A 336 9.58 28.09 -9.68
N ASP A 337 9.16 28.77 -8.62
CA ASP A 337 8.78 30.19 -8.69
C ASP A 337 9.87 31.14 -8.17
N ASN A 338 11.10 30.66 -7.93
CA ASN A 338 12.21 31.47 -7.41
C ASN A 338 13.50 31.44 -8.25
N GLU A 339 13.42 30.99 -9.51
CA GLU A 339 14.43 31.23 -10.56
C GLU A 339 13.89 32.14 -11.67
#